data_AF-A0A382JEX9-F1
#
_entry.id   AF-A0A382JEX9-F1
#
_cell.length_a   1.000
_cell.length_b   1.000
_cell.length_c   1.000
_cell.angle_alpha   90.00
_cell.angle_beta   90.00
_cell.angle_gamma   90.00
#
_symmetry.space_group_name_H-M   'P 1'
#
loop_
_entity.id
_entity.type
_entity.pdbx_description
1 polymer ?
#
loop_
_entity_poly.entity_id
_entity_poly.type
_entity_poly.pdbx_seq_one_letter_code
_entity_poly.pdbx_strand_id
1 'polypeptide(L)'
;MLAEHSISTNNKVNCQQKIASRESRYMTGQTINQKGLAGILSEFGMEDHLAKWEAGWQASSQSFQENALHFIQSDYVDEQCRFLGMDDEMRTEVVAGCELFRRIPTLKPLLWHCHDLAFRQTVPLHHGVFRNWSPLPDAVDSCAPMFFVYLFLSGIPFTLEMHQKLKIPRHVSVDTMRDLLVWIEHKLRKTGRWGLDFSQVSWLGLHYTGYLFQLGRLQFDRNNCYYDFQAFKRMSDGHIVVLAGDGQRFRRDGQFDGANDTTDPNAWKASFQSTDNAVSGHPLHPEGYAQREAVELPTAEWHRGLAPGDKTIGVHIPG
;
A
#
# COMPACT_ATOMS: atom_id res chain seq x y z
N MET A 1 -44.36 27.61 -24.68
CA MET A 1 -44.32 26.30 -24.00
C MET A 1 -42.99 25.67 -24.35
N LEU A 2 -41.97 25.92 -23.52
CA LEU A 2 -41.43 24.99 -22.50
C LEU A 2 -40.68 23.82 -23.17
N ALA A 3 -39.43 23.49 -22.86
CA ALA A 3 -38.49 24.00 -21.86
C ALA A 3 -37.06 23.58 -22.25
N GLU A 4 -36.09 24.43 -21.92
CA GLU A 4 -34.67 24.09 -21.83
C GLU A 4 -34.45 23.15 -20.65
N HIS A 5 -33.72 22.05 -20.85
CA HIS A 5 -33.20 21.23 -19.75
C HIS A 5 -31.70 21.47 -19.58
N SER A 6 -31.42 22.45 -18.71
CA SER A 6 -30.16 22.63 -17.99
C SER A 6 -29.79 21.34 -17.25
N ILE A 7 -28.67 20.73 -17.64
CA ILE A 7 -28.01 19.68 -16.85
C ILE A 7 -27.20 20.38 -15.76
N SER A 8 -27.71 20.30 -14.54
CA SER A 8 -27.09 20.84 -13.33
C SER A 8 -25.77 20.13 -13.02
N THR A 9 -24.66 20.86 -13.16
CA THR A 9 -23.38 20.58 -12.52
C THR A 9 -23.39 21.17 -11.10
N ASN A 10 -23.50 20.34 -10.06
CA ASN A 10 -22.83 20.56 -8.76
C ASN A 10 -23.17 19.47 -7.76
N ASN A 11 -22.17 18.67 -7.38
CA ASN A 11 -22.07 18.06 -6.05
C ASN A 11 -20.59 17.77 -5.77
N LYS A 12 -19.76 18.82 -5.74
CA LYS A 12 -18.46 18.77 -5.05
C LYS A 12 -18.74 18.95 -3.56
N VAL A 13 -18.59 17.91 -2.76
CA VAL A 13 -18.60 18.04 -1.30
C VAL A 13 -17.23 18.58 -0.89
N ASN A 14 -17.11 19.90 -0.83
CA ASN A 14 -15.96 20.61 -0.28
C ASN A 14 -15.78 20.20 1.22
N CYS A 15 -14.54 19.95 1.68
CA CYS A 15 -14.29 19.61 3.11
C CYS A 15 -14.70 20.75 4.08
N GLN A 16 -15.15 21.90 3.55
CA GLN A 16 -15.58 23.07 4.33
C GLN A 16 -17.04 23.09 4.81
N GLN A 17 -17.93 22.13 4.48
CA GLN A 17 -19.34 22.24 4.91
C GLN A 17 -19.99 20.95 5.40
N LYS A 18 -20.00 20.77 6.73
CA LYS A 18 -21.19 20.48 7.57
C LYS A 18 -20.81 20.48 9.05
N ILE A 19 -21.17 21.55 9.76
CA ILE A 19 -21.18 21.60 11.23
C ILE A 19 -22.63 21.45 11.67
N ALA A 20 -22.90 20.45 12.53
CA ALA A 20 -24.05 20.46 13.42
C ALA A 20 -23.70 19.74 14.74
N SER A 21 -23.43 20.57 15.76
CA SER A 21 -23.60 20.35 17.20
C SER A 21 -23.11 19.03 17.82
N ARG A 22 -21.85 19.03 18.24
CA ARG A 22 -21.44 18.56 19.58
C ARG A 22 -20.47 19.58 20.15
N GLU A 23 -20.74 20.04 21.38
CA GLU A 23 -19.86 20.98 22.09
C GLU A 23 -18.44 20.41 22.17
N SER A 24 -17.53 21.01 21.38
CA SER A 24 -16.10 20.72 21.45
C SER A 24 -15.55 21.38 22.71
N ARG A 25 -15.37 20.57 23.77
CA ARG A 25 -14.50 20.95 24.87
C ARG A 25 -13.07 20.89 24.36
N TYR A 26 -12.44 22.05 24.20
CA TYR A 26 -11.02 22.18 23.95
C TYR A 26 -10.25 21.50 25.08
N MET A 27 -9.62 20.36 24.79
CA MET A 27 -8.73 19.65 25.72
C MET A 27 -7.33 20.25 25.57
N THR A 28 -6.75 20.71 26.68
CA THR A 28 -5.35 21.17 26.72
C THR A 28 -4.40 19.98 26.54
N GLY A 29 -3.16 20.22 26.08
CA GLY A 29 -2.15 19.17 25.81
C GLY A 29 -1.87 18.21 26.97
N GLN A 30 -2.15 18.61 28.22
CA GLN A 30 -2.04 17.75 29.39
C GLN A 30 -3.12 16.65 29.45
N THR A 31 -4.33 16.88 28.94
CA THR A 31 -5.44 15.92 29.01
C THR A 31 -5.35 14.84 27.93
N ILE A 32 -4.68 15.13 26.81
CA ILE A 32 -4.43 14.15 25.72
C ILE A 32 -3.47 13.07 26.20
N ASN A 33 -2.48 13.43 27.03
CA ASN A 33 -1.50 12.48 27.58
C ASN A 33 -2.08 11.57 28.70
N GLN A 34 -3.28 11.86 29.21
CA GLN A 34 -3.96 11.04 30.22
C GLN A 34 -4.79 9.90 29.62
N LYS A 35 -5.22 10.01 28.35
CA LYS A 35 -5.92 8.92 27.66
C LYS A 35 -4.89 7.99 27.01
N GLY A 36 -4.73 6.79 27.56
CA GLY A 36 -4.01 5.71 26.90
C GLY A 36 -4.67 5.29 25.57
N LEU A 37 -3.98 4.46 24.78
CA LEU A 37 -4.42 4.05 23.44
C LEU A 37 -5.88 3.59 23.38
N ALA A 38 -6.30 2.71 24.30
CA ALA A 38 -7.68 2.22 24.36
C ALA A 38 -8.71 3.36 24.53
N GLY A 39 -8.38 4.38 25.33
CA GLY A 39 -9.23 5.54 25.53
C GLY A 39 -9.35 6.41 24.27
N ILE A 40 -8.26 6.54 23.50
CA ILE A 40 -8.28 7.24 22.21
C ILE A 40 -9.11 6.45 21.19
N LEU A 41 -8.90 5.14 21.07
CA LEU A 41 -9.62 4.31 20.11
C LEU A 41 -11.13 4.26 20.40
N SER A 42 -11.53 4.24 21.68
CA SER A 42 -12.95 4.26 22.05
C SER A 42 -13.67 5.56 21.66
N GLU A 43 -12.97 6.71 21.60
CA GLU A 43 -13.58 7.96 21.09
C GLU A 43 -14.04 7.84 19.64
N PHE A 44 -13.44 6.92 18.88
CA PHE A 44 -13.74 6.67 17.48
C PHE A 44 -14.53 5.38 17.25
N GLY A 45 -14.99 4.71 18.31
CA GLY A 45 -15.69 3.42 18.22
C GLY A 45 -14.80 2.29 17.68
N MET A 46 -13.51 2.32 18.04
CA MET A 46 -12.49 1.36 17.58
C MET A 46 -11.97 0.49 18.73
N GLU A 47 -12.78 0.19 19.74
CA GLU A 47 -12.40 -0.58 20.93
C GLU A 47 -11.78 -1.93 20.57
N ASP A 48 -12.36 -2.63 19.58
CA ASP A 48 -11.90 -3.94 19.11
C ASP A 48 -10.62 -3.89 18.25
N HIS A 49 -10.07 -2.69 18.03
CA HIS A 49 -8.89 -2.48 17.20
C HIS A 49 -7.61 -2.31 18.02
N LEU A 50 -7.65 -2.44 19.35
CA LEU A 50 -6.49 -2.23 20.22
C LEU A 50 -5.25 -3.04 19.76
N ALA A 51 -5.42 -4.33 19.47
CA ALA A 51 -4.34 -5.21 19.03
C ALA A 51 -3.66 -4.76 17.72
N LYS A 52 -4.34 -3.95 16.91
CA LYS A 52 -3.83 -3.39 15.66
C LYS A 52 -2.96 -2.15 15.84
N TRP A 53 -3.03 -1.52 17.02
CA TRP A 53 -2.36 -0.26 17.33
C TRP A 53 -1.39 -0.34 18.53
N GLU A 54 -1.46 -1.40 19.34
CA GLU A 54 -0.68 -1.48 20.59
C GLU A 54 0.82 -1.70 20.37
N ALA A 55 1.19 -2.33 19.24
CA ALA A 55 2.57 -2.67 18.92
C ALA A 55 3.44 -1.40 18.89
N GLY A 56 4.37 -1.27 19.84
CA GLY A 56 5.26 -0.11 19.96
C GLY A 56 4.61 1.17 20.51
N TRP A 57 3.34 1.14 20.93
CA TRP A 57 2.63 2.31 21.46
C TRP A 57 3.35 2.95 22.65
N GLN A 58 3.80 2.14 23.61
CA GLN A 58 4.46 2.64 24.82
C GLN A 58 5.71 3.48 24.48
N ALA A 59 6.56 3.02 23.57
CA ALA A 59 7.77 3.73 23.17
C ALA A 59 7.44 5.04 22.42
N SER A 60 6.53 4.97 21.44
CA SER A 60 6.13 6.15 20.67
C SER A 60 5.42 7.20 21.51
N SER A 61 4.58 6.80 22.48
CA SER A 61 3.86 7.74 23.35
C SER A 61 4.78 8.45 24.34
N GLN A 62 5.82 7.77 24.84
CA GLN A 62 6.86 8.40 25.67
C GLN A 62 7.69 9.44 24.91
N SER A 63 7.87 9.27 23.60
CA SER A 63 8.60 10.23 22.76
C SER A 63 7.72 11.35 22.19
N PHE A 64 6.40 11.28 22.39
CA PHE A 64 5.47 12.28 21.89
C PHE A 64 5.61 13.60 22.67
N GLN A 65 5.79 14.68 21.92
CA GLN A 65 5.66 16.04 22.40
C GLN A 65 4.64 16.75 21.51
N GLU A 66 3.78 17.60 22.05
CA GLU A 66 2.70 18.21 21.26
C GLU A 66 3.22 19.05 20.09
N ASN A 67 4.37 19.68 20.28
CA ASN A 67 5.15 20.44 19.31
C ASN A 67 6.01 19.56 18.36
N ALA A 68 6.05 18.23 18.55
CA ALA A 68 6.80 17.32 17.67
C ALA A 68 6.15 17.16 16.28
N LEU A 69 4.85 17.43 16.17
CA LEU A 69 4.08 17.40 14.92
C LEU A 69 4.22 18.70 14.12
N HIS A 70 5.45 19.14 13.87
CA HIS A 70 5.71 20.23 12.94
C HIS A 70 5.23 19.90 11.51
N PHE A 71 5.19 18.60 11.17
CA PHE A 71 4.83 18.12 9.84
C PHE A 71 3.33 18.15 9.49
N ILE A 72 2.48 18.62 10.40
CA ILE A 72 1.06 18.93 10.13
C ILE A 72 0.77 20.43 10.09
N GLN A 73 1.81 21.27 10.22
CA GLN A 73 1.68 22.71 10.00
C GLN A 73 1.52 22.99 8.50
N SER A 74 0.70 23.99 8.17
CA SER A 74 0.31 24.25 6.78
C SER A 74 1.50 24.60 5.89
N ASP A 75 2.51 25.31 6.41
CA ASP A 75 3.73 25.67 5.71
C ASP A 75 4.58 24.43 5.34
N TYR A 76 4.79 23.53 6.30
CA TYR A 76 5.48 22.26 6.05
C TYR A 76 4.73 21.42 5.02
N VAL A 77 3.41 21.25 5.20
CA VAL A 77 2.58 20.43 4.31
C VAL A 77 2.62 21.00 2.88
N ASP A 78 2.46 22.31 2.74
CA ASP A 78 2.51 23.01 1.46
C ASP A 78 3.89 22.86 0.77
N GLU A 79 4.98 22.89 1.53
CA GLU A 79 6.33 22.58 1.02
C GLU A 79 6.41 21.13 0.48
N GLN A 80 5.96 20.15 1.25
CA GLN A 80 5.99 18.74 0.85
C GLN A 80 5.10 18.46 -0.37
N CYS A 81 3.92 19.08 -0.44
CA CYS A 81 3.03 18.99 -1.59
C CYS A 81 3.71 19.54 -2.86
N ARG A 82 4.38 20.69 -2.78
CA ARG A 82 5.15 21.24 -3.91
C ARG A 82 6.32 20.35 -4.31
N PHE A 83 7.04 19.80 -3.33
CA PHE A 83 8.16 18.89 -3.57
C PHE A 83 7.73 17.66 -4.38
N LEU A 84 6.57 17.06 -4.04
CA LEU A 84 6.02 15.93 -4.80
C LEU A 84 5.40 16.36 -6.14
N GLY A 85 5.11 17.65 -6.34
CA GLY A 85 4.50 18.18 -7.55
C GLY A 85 2.98 18.00 -7.58
N MET A 86 2.31 18.12 -6.44
CA MET A 86 0.85 18.19 -6.38
C MET A 86 0.36 19.44 -7.12
N ASP A 87 -0.73 19.29 -7.88
CA ASP A 87 -1.39 20.42 -8.53
C ASP A 87 -2.05 21.36 -7.51
N ASP A 88 -2.53 22.51 -7.99
CA ASP A 88 -3.09 23.55 -7.10
C ASP A 88 -4.37 23.09 -6.39
N GLU A 89 -5.21 22.25 -7.00
CA GLU A 89 -6.46 21.77 -6.41
C GLU A 89 -6.16 20.78 -5.27
N MET A 90 -5.36 19.75 -5.55
CA MET A 90 -4.93 18.77 -4.55
C MET A 90 -4.15 19.43 -3.42
N ARG A 91 -3.20 20.32 -3.73
CA ARG A 91 -2.41 21.02 -2.70
C ARG A 91 -3.30 21.85 -1.79
N THR A 92 -4.27 22.59 -2.34
CA THR A 92 -5.18 23.41 -1.54
C THR A 92 -5.97 22.56 -0.55
N GLU A 93 -6.46 21.41 -0.99
CA GLU A 93 -7.28 20.50 -0.17
C GLU A 93 -6.46 19.75 0.87
N VAL A 94 -5.23 19.34 0.53
CA VAL A 94 -4.29 18.72 1.48
C VAL A 94 -3.82 19.74 2.53
N VAL A 95 -3.55 21.00 2.18
CA VAL A 95 -3.19 22.03 3.17
C VAL A 95 -4.38 22.39 4.05
N ALA A 96 -5.58 22.53 3.48
CA ALA A 96 -6.79 22.81 4.26
C ALA A 96 -7.16 21.68 5.24
N GLY A 97 -6.84 20.43 4.89
CA GLY A 97 -7.08 19.27 5.73
C GLY A 97 -6.28 19.25 7.04
N CYS A 98 -5.23 20.07 7.20
CA CYS A 98 -4.48 20.20 8.45
C CYS A 98 -5.39 20.53 9.64
N GLU A 99 -6.52 21.21 9.38
CA GLU A 99 -7.55 21.54 10.36
C GLU A 99 -8.15 20.30 11.04
N LEU A 100 -8.03 19.10 10.45
CA LEU A 100 -8.42 17.83 11.08
C LEU A 100 -7.81 17.69 12.48
N PHE A 101 -6.51 17.95 12.62
CA PHE A 101 -5.80 17.79 13.90
C PHE A 101 -6.06 18.93 14.89
N ARG A 102 -6.61 20.05 14.42
CA ARG A 102 -7.10 21.12 15.28
C ARG A 102 -8.51 20.80 15.80
N ARG A 103 -9.38 20.27 14.94
CA ARG A 103 -10.74 19.83 15.31
C ARG A 103 -10.72 18.60 16.22
N ILE A 104 -9.78 17.68 15.99
CA ILE A 104 -9.66 16.41 16.71
C ILE A 104 -8.23 16.21 17.23
N PRO A 105 -7.84 16.91 18.31
CA PRO A 105 -6.48 16.83 18.86
C PRO A 105 -6.06 15.41 19.28
N THR A 106 -7.00 14.52 19.59
CA THR A 106 -6.73 13.13 19.99
C THR A 106 -6.21 12.26 18.83
N LEU A 107 -6.25 12.74 17.58
CA LEU A 107 -5.57 12.10 16.45
C LEU A 107 -4.06 12.36 16.43
N LYS A 108 -3.57 13.42 17.10
CA LYS A 108 -2.15 13.79 17.11
C LYS A 108 -1.24 12.66 17.65
N PRO A 109 -1.53 12.05 18.82
CA PRO A 109 -0.72 10.92 19.31
C PRO A 109 -0.76 9.70 18.39
N LEU A 110 -1.90 9.42 17.74
CA LEU A 110 -2.00 8.32 16.77
C LEU A 110 -1.13 8.57 15.53
N LEU A 111 -1.14 9.80 15.00
CA LEU A 111 -0.31 10.15 13.85
C LEU A 111 1.18 10.08 14.21
N TRP A 112 1.54 10.60 15.40
CA TRP A 112 2.90 10.48 15.91
C TRP A 112 3.33 9.02 16.05
N HIS A 113 2.46 8.18 16.61
CA HIS A 113 2.72 6.75 16.72
C HIS A 113 3.01 6.11 15.37
N CYS A 114 2.18 6.36 14.34
CA CYS A 114 2.43 5.87 13.00
C CYS A 114 3.75 6.40 12.41
N HIS A 115 4.03 7.70 12.56
CA HIS A 115 5.25 8.34 12.07
C HIS A 115 6.50 7.75 12.73
N ASP A 116 6.45 7.58 14.06
CA ASP A 116 7.54 7.07 14.84
C ASP A 116 7.86 5.61 14.49
N LEU A 117 6.84 4.77 14.38
CA LEU A 117 7.04 3.39 13.93
C LEU A 117 7.57 3.30 12.51
N ALA A 118 7.00 4.06 11.56
CA ALA A 118 7.35 3.96 10.15
C ALA A 118 8.74 4.52 9.84
N PHE A 119 9.09 5.67 10.41
CA PHE A 119 10.21 6.49 9.92
C PHE A 119 11.31 6.74 10.94
N ARG A 120 10.95 7.02 12.21
CA ARG A 120 11.96 7.18 13.27
C ARG A 120 12.48 5.83 13.77
N GLN A 121 11.65 4.80 13.70
CA GLN A 121 11.92 3.42 14.10
C GLN A 121 12.53 3.33 15.50
N THR A 122 11.92 4.00 16.50
CA THR A 122 12.35 3.88 17.91
C THR A 122 12.23 2.45 18.43
N VAL A 123 11.35 1.67 17.80
CA VAL A 123 11.31 0.22 17.88
C VAL A 123 11.50 -0.37 16.47
N PRO A 124 12.07 -1.57 16.34
CA PRO A 124 12.23 -2.23 15.05
C PRO A 124 10.90 -2.33 14.30
N LEU A 125 10.91 -1.91 13.04
CA LEU A 125 9.74 -2.01 12.17
C LEU A 125 9.35 -3.48 11.99
N HIS A 126 8.18 -3.87 12.49
CA HIS A 126 7.63 -5.17 12.17
C HIS A 126 7.20 -5.21 10.69
N HIS A 127 7.55 -6.29 9.98
CA HIS A 127 7.05 -6.52 8.62
C HIS A 127 5.52 -6.40 8.60
N GLY A 128 4.99 -5.55 7.72
CA GLY A 128 3.55 -5.35 7.57
C GLY A 128 2.91 -4.33 8.52
N VAL A 129 3.67 -3.49 9.24
CA VAL A 129 3.09 -2.49 10.16
C VAL A 129 1.97 -1.64 9.52
N PHE A 130 2.16 -1.22 8.27
CA PHE A 130 1.19 -0.42 7.52
C PHE A 130 -0.13 -1.18 7.22
N ARG A 131 -0.07 -2.51 7.18
CA ARG A 131 -1.24 -3.38 6.99
C ARG A 131 -1.95 -3.67 8.32
N ASN A 132 -1.24 -3.58 9.44
CA ASN A 132 -1.78 -3.91 10.74
C ASN A 132 -2.73 -2.85 11.28
N TRP A 133 -2.46 -1.56 11.03
CA TRP A 133 -3.32 -0.48 11.48
C TRP A 133 -4.74 -0.59 10.93
N SER A 134 -5.64 0.26 11.43
CA SER A 134 -7.01 0.35 10.92
C SER A 134 -7.28 1.72 10.33
N PRO A 135 -8.17 1.83 9.34
CA PRO A 135 -8.65 3.14 8.92
C PRO A 135 -9.33 3.86 10.07
N LEU A 136 -9.22 5.19 10.09
CA LEU A 136 -10.11 6.02 10.87
C LEU A 136 -11.52 5.95 10.26
N PRO A 137 -12.59 5.76 11.05
CA PRO A 137 -13.95 5.77 10.53
C PRO A 137 -14.32 7.11 9.91
N ASP A 138 -15.06 7.08 8.81
CA ASP A 138 -15.53 8.29 8.12
C ASP A 138 -16.43 9.18 8.98
N ALA A 139 -17.07 8.59 10.00
CA ALA A 139 -17.91 9.32 10.96
C ALA A 139 -17.12 10.25 11.89
N VAL A 140 -15.79 10.08 11.97
CA VAL A 140 -14.92 10.91 12.81
C VAL A 140 -14.83 12.34 12.26
N ASP A 141 -14.59 12.48 10.95
CA ASP A 141 -14.51 13.77 10.27
C ASP A 141 -14.56 13.56 8.74
N SER A 142 -15.09 14.53 7.99
CA SER A 142 -15.09 14.49 6.52
C SER A 142 -13.69 14.39 5.91
N CYS A 143 -12.67 14.88 6.60
CA CYS A 143 -11.26 14.81 6.19
C CYS A 143 -10.52 13.60 6.82
N ALA A 144 -11.17 12.68 7.54
CA ALA A 144 -10.53 11.50 8.13
C ALA A 144 -9.69 10.65 7.14
N PRO A 145 -10.08 10.46 5.85
CA PRO A 145 -9.25 9.77 4.86
C PRO A 145 -7.89 10.43 4.59
N MET A 146 -7.71 11.71 4.95
CA MET A 146 -6.43 12.41 4.82
C MET A 146 -5.41 12.02 5.89
N PHE A 147 -5.81 11.34 6.96
CA PHE A 147 -4.91 11.02 8.07
C PHE A 147 -3.59 10.37 7.63
N PHE A 148 -3.67 9.34 6.76
CA PHE A 148 -2.49 8.66 6.25
C PHE A 148 -1.75 9.45 5.16
N VAL A 149 -2.36 10.48 4.54
CA VAL A 149 -1.64 11.41 3.67
C VAL A 149 -0.58 12.15 4.48
N TYR A 150 -0.93 12.69 5.65
CA TYR A 150 0.03 13.38 6.52
C TYR A 150 1.10 12.44 7.07
N LEU A 151 0.77 11.17 7.29
CA LEU A 151 1.80 10.16 7.62
C LEU A 151 2.86 10.11 6.51
N PHE A 152 2.46 9.95 5.24
CA PHE A 152 3.42 9.86 4.15
C PHE A 152 4.17 11.18 3.90
N LEU A 153 3.50 12.33 3.99
CA LEU A 153 4.19 13.63 3.89
C LEU A 153 5.27 13.79 4.98
N SER A 154 4.98 13.35 6.21
CA SER A 154 5.97 13.37 7.31
C SER A 154 7.18 12.47 7.07
N GLY A 155 7.02 11.44 6.23
CA GLY A 155 8.05 10.47 5.91
C GLY A 155 8.99 10.88 4.78
N ILE A 156 8.71 11.96 4.06
CA ILE A 156 9.51 12.38 2.89
C ILE A 156 11.00 12.60 3.27
N PRO A 157 11.35 13.37 4.33
CA PRO A 157 12.76 13.58 4.66
C PRO A 157 13.49 12.28 5.02
N PHE A 158 12.84 11.39 5.77
CA PHE A 158 13.39 10.10 6.16
C PHE A 158 13.61 9.17 4.97
N THR A 159 12.63 9.15 4.04
CA THR A 159 12.71 8.37 2.81
C THR A 159 13.86 8.87 1.93
N LEU A 160 14.03 10.19 1.80
CA LEU A 160 15.14 10.77 1.05
C LEU A 160 16.50 10.44 1.67
N GLU A 161 16.64 10.53 3.00
CA GLU A 161 17.87 10.18 3.69
C GLU A 161 18.22 8.69 3.48
N MET A 162 17.23 7.81 3.64
CA MET A 162 17.38 6.38 3.37
C MET A 162 17.80 6.12 1.91
N HIS A 163 17.11 6.72 0.95
CA HIS A 163 17.43 6.59 -0.47
C HIS A 163 18.81 7.12 -0.81
N GLN A 164 19.25 8.22 -0.18
CA GLN A 164 20.60 8.74 -0.34
C GLN A 164 21.66 7.75 0.17
N LYS A 165 21.45 7.12 1.32
CA LYS A 165 22.34 6.07 1.86
C LYS A 165 22.41 4.86 0.91
N LEU A 166 21.31 4.53 0.26
CA LEU A 166 21.22 3.49 -0.77
C LEU A 166 21.74 3.93 -2.15
N LYS A 167 22.21 5.18 -2.29
CA LYS A 167 22.68 5.79 -3.55
C LYS A 167 21.63 5.81 -4.65
N ILE A 168 20.35 5.91 -4.28
CA ILE A 168 19.24 6.06 -5.21
C ILE A 168 19.24 7.51 -5.75
N PRO A 169 19.19 7.71 -7.08
CA PRO A 169 19.10 9.05 -7.64
C PRO A 169 17.88 9.81 -7.14
N ARG A 170 18.04 11.11 -6.85
CA ARG A 170 16.96 11.95 -6.30
C ARG A 170 15.67 11.90 -7.11
N HIS A 171 15.75 11.88 -8.45
CA HIS A 171 14.56 11.80 -9.30
C HIS A 171 13.80 10.49 -9.10
N VAL A 172 14.49 9.34 -8.98
CA VAL A 172 13.88 8.03 -8.67
C VAL A 172 13.18 8.08 -7.31
N SER A 173 13.77 8.72 -6.30
CA SER A 173 13.13 8.88 -5.00
C SER A 173 11.83 9.68 -5.08
N VAL A 174 11.83 10.79 -5.83
CA VAL A 174 10.65 11.63 -6.04
C VAL A 174 9.58 10.86 -6.82
N ASP A 175 9.95 10.23 -7.93
CA ASP A 175 9.02 9.45 -8.77
C ASP A 175 8.39 8.28 -8.00
N THR A 176 9.16 7.64 -7.13
CA THR A 176 8.65 6.59 -6.23
C THR A 176 7.65 7.15 -5.22
N MET A 177 7.95 8.27 -4.57
CA MET A 177 7.01 8.86 -3.58
C MET A 177 5.77 9.49 -4.21
N ARG A 178 5.82 9.84 -5.50
CA ARG A 178 4.70 10.43 -6.26
C ARG A 178 3.52 9.49 -6.46
N ASP A 179 3.67 8.19 -6.21
CA ASP A 179 2.54 7.25 -6.19
C ASP A 179 1.47 7.68 -5.16
N LEU A 180 1.86 8.46 -4.14
CA LEU A 180 0.93 9.11 -3.21
C LEU A 180 -0.13 9.95 -3.95
N LEU A 181 0.25 10.71 -4.98
CA LEU A 181 -0.66 11.58 -5.74
C LEU A 181 -1.68 10.74 -6.50
N VAL A 182 -1.22 9.64 -7.12
CA VAL A 182 -2.06 8.70 -7.87
C VAL A 182 -3.17 8.16 -6.97
N TRP A 183 -2.85 7.72 -5.75
CA TRP A 183 -3.84 7.15 -4.85
C TRP A 183 -4.74 8.19 -4.19
N ILE A 184 -4.27 9.42 -3.97
CA ILE A 184 -5.11 10.54 -3.55
C ILE A 184 -6.16 10.85 -4.63
N GLU A 185 -5.72 10.92 -5.89
CA GLU A 185 -6.62 11.19 -7.00
C GLU A 185 -7.59 10.02 -7.25
N HIS A 186 -7.11 8.77 -7.15
CA HIS A 186 -7.95 7.59 -7.23
C HIS A 186 -9.08 7.62 -6.19
N LYS A 187 -8.77 7.97 -4.94
CA LYS A 187 -9.76 8.11 -3.86
C LYS A 187 -10.80 9.19 -4.19
N LEU A 188 -10.35 10.34 -4.72
CA LEU A 188 -11.24 11.40 -5.16
C LEU A 188 -12.17 10.92 -6.27
N ARG A 189 -11.65 10.29 -7.33
CA ARG A 189 -12.47 9.79 -8.45
C ARG A 189 -13.47 8.74 -8.00
N LYS A 190 -13.06 7.86 -7.08
CA LYS A 190 -13.89 6.75 -6.56
C LYS A 190 -14.99 7.21 -5.59
N THR A 191 -14.72 8.20 -4.74
CA THR A 191 -15.60 8.54 -3.61
C THR A 191 -16.03 10.00 -3.51
N GLY A 192 -15.49 10.87 -4.37
CA GLY A 192 -15.70 12.32 -4.31
C GLY A 192 -15.00 13.01 -3.13
N ARG A 193 -14.11 12.31 -2.40
CA ARG A 193 -13.40 12.83 -1.22
C ARG A 193 -11.90 12.68 -1.39
N TRP A 194 -11.15 13.67 -0.93
CA TRP A 194 -9.69 13.61 -0.87
C TRP A 194 -9.20 12.73 0.29
N GLY A 195 -8.06 12.07 0.09
CA GLY A 195 -7.41 11.21 1.08
C GLY A 195 -6.99 9.86 0.48
N LEU A 196 -6.84 8.84 1.30
CA LEU A 196 -6.47 7.49 0.86
C LEU A 196 -7.53 6.46 1.20
N ASP A 197 -7.69 5.46 0.32
CA ASP A 197 -8.26 4.19 0.73
C ASP A 197 -7.23 3.44 1.57
N PHE A 198 -7.67 2.82 2.67
CA PHE A 198 -6.76 2.14 3.60
C PHE A 198 -5.97 1.00 2.96
N SER A 199 -6.54 0.33 1.95
CA SER A 199 -5.83 -0.70 1.18
C SER A 199 -4.52 -0.19 0.57
N GLN A 200 -4.44 1.10 0.25
CA GLN A 200 -3.26 1.73 -0.35
C GLN A 200 -2.19 2.13 0.65
N VAL A 201 -2.50 2.17 1.95
CA VAL A 201 -1.51 2.53 2.99
C VAL A 201 -0.39 1.50 3.04
N SER A 202 -0.70 0.21 2.94
CA SER A 202 0.33 -0.84 2.91
C SER A 202 1.18 -0.81 1.63
N TRP A 203 0.57 -0.41 0.51
CA TRP A 203 1.25 -0.26 -0.78
C TRP A 203 2.23 0.92 -0.76
N LEU A 204 1.76 2.10 -0.35
CA LEU A 204 2.59 3.30 -0.18
C LEU A 204 3.67 3.09 0.89
N GLY A 205 3.41 2.27 1.91
CA GLY A 205 4.44 1.84 2.87
C GLY A 205 5.70 1.28 2.19
N LEU A 206 5.55 0.48 1.12
CA LEU A 206 6.69 -0.07 0.37
C LEU A 206 7.54 1.01 -0.31
N HIS A 207 6.89 2.06 -0.81
CA HIS A 207 7.53 3.20 -1.51
C HIS A 207 8.37 4.04 -0.54
N TYR A 208 7.86 4.25 0.67
CA TYR A 208 8.49 5.11 1.67
C TYR A 208 9.50 4.36 2.57
N THR A 209 9.55 3.03 2.51
CA THR A 209 10.48 2.20 3.31
C THR A 209 11.52 1.45 2.49
N GLY A 210 11.67 1.79 1.21
CA GLY A 210 12.76 1.30 0.35
C GLY A 210 12.61 -0.14 -0.11
N TYR A 211 11.38 -0.67 -0.06
CA TYR A 211 11.04 -2.00 -0.58
C TYR A 211 10.56 -1.97 -2.03
N LEU A 212 10.16 -0.79 -2.53
CA LEU A 212 9.70 -0.59 -3.90
C LEU A 212 10.30 0.69 -4.49
N PHE A 213 10.68 0.63 -5.77
CA PHE A 213 11.21 1.77 -6.53
C PHE A 213 10.52 1.90 -7.89
N GLN A 214 10.20 3.13 -8.28
CA GLN A 214 9.72 3.44 -9.62
C GLN A 214 10.89 3.74 -10.57
N LEU A 215 11.02 2.95 -11.63
CA LEU A 215 12.04 3.12 -12.66
C LEU A 215 11.35 3.31 -14.03
N GLY A 216 11.20 4.57 -14.43
CA GLY A 216 10.44 4.94 -15.61
C GLY A 216 8.94 4.68 -15.41
N ARG A 217 8.35 3.85 -16.26
CA ARG A 217 6.90 3.54 -16.25
C ARG A 217 6.51 2.36 -15.36
N LEU A 218 7.47 1.69 -14.74
CA LEU A 218 7.25 0.47 -13.96
C LEU A 218 7.77 0.65 -12.54
N GLN A 219 7.14 -0.05 -11.61
CA GLN A 219 7.55 -0.14 -10.22
C GLN A 219 8.11 -1.54 -9.94
N PHE A 220 9.17 -1.60 -9.16
CA PHE A 220 9.89 -2.84 -8.85
C PHE A 220 10.00 -3.01 -7.34
N ASP A 221 9.50 -4.13 -6.82
CA ASP A 221 9.64 -4.48 -5.41
C ASP A 221 10.50 -5.73 -5.22
N ARG A 222 11.11 -5.83 -4.04
CA ARG A 222 11.81 -7.05 -3.63
C ARG A 222 10.79 -8.00 -3.02
N ASN A 223 10.63 -9.17 -3.63
CA ASN A 223 9.64 -10.13 -3.20
C ASN A 223 10.16 -11.56 -3.20
N ASN A 224 9.30 -12.51 -2.84
CA ASN A 224 9.54 -13.92 -3.08
C ASN A 224 8.58 -14.43 -4.16
N CYS A 225 8.95 -15.50 -4.85
CA CYS A 225 8.04 -16.21 -5.74
C CYS A 225 6.97 -16.92 -4.89
N TYR A 226 5.72 -16.46 -4.94
CA TYR A 226 4.61 -17.15 -4.27
C TYR A 226 3.78 -18.01 -5.21
N TYR A 227 4.06 -17.92 -6.52
CA TYR A 227 3.35 -18.72 -7.50
C TYR A 227 3.88 -20.14 -7.47
N ASP A 228 2.95 -21.10 -7.52
CA ASP A 228 3.26 -22.53 -7.54
C ASP A 228 3.71 -22.97 -8.94
N PHE A 229 4.85 -22.42 -9.37
CA PHE A 229 5.51 -22.68 -10.64
C PHE A 229 7.00 -22.86 -10.42
N GLN A 230 7.62 -23.69 -11.26
CA GLN A 230 9.05 -23.94 -11.22
C GLN A 230 9.67 -23.74 -12.61
N ALA A 231 10.69 -22.89 -12.69
CA ALA A 231 11.39 -22.64 -13.95
C ALA A 231 12.69 -23.44 -14.00
N PHE A 232 12.92 -24.10 -15.13
CA PHE A 232 14.12 -24.86 -15.43
C PHE A 232 14.82 -24.26 -16.64
N LYS A 233 16.13 -24.10 -16.57
CA LYS A 233 16.98 -23.61 -17.65
C LYS A 233 17.85 -24.75 -18.17
N ARG A 234 17.84 -24.98 -19.48
CA ARG A 234 18.74 -25.90 -20.14
C ARG A 234 20.12 -25.27 -20.27
N MET A 235 21.15 -25.99 -19.86
CA MET A 235 22.50 -25.43 -19.74
C MET A 235 23.21 -25.22 -21.09
N SER A 236 22.85 -26.01 -22.11
CA SER A 236 23.51 -25.97 -23.42
C SER A 236 23.19 -24.71 -24.23
N ASP A 237 21.95 -24.22 -24.18
CA ASP A 237 21.47 -23.10 -25.01
C ASP A 237 20.69 -22.04 -24.23
N GLY A 238 20.48 -22.24 -22.93
CA GLY A 238 19.77 -21.32 -22.07
C GLY A 238 18.25 -21.31 -22.25
N HIS A 239 17.68 -22.29 -22.96
CA HIS A 239 16.23 -22.42 -23.11
C HIS A 239 15.55 -22.61 -21.74
N ILE A 240 14.37 -22.01 -21.55
CA ILE A 240 13.64 -22.03 -20.27
C ILE A 240 12.30 -22.73 -20.46
N VAL A 241 11.99 -23.64 -19.54
CA VAL A 241 10.68 -24.28 -19.39
C VAL A 241 10.15 -23.97 -18.00
N VAL A 242 8.90 -23.51 -17.91
CA VAL A 242 8.20 -23.31 -16.64
C VAL A 242 7.18 -24.43 -16.48
N LEU A 243 7.25 -25.17 -15.38
CA LEU A 243 6.33 -26.25 -15.05
C LEU A 243 5.31 -25.79 -14.01
N ALA A 244 4.05 -26.17 -14.22
CA ALA A 244 2.96 -26.05 -13.25
C ALA A 244 3.24 -26.87 -11.99
N GLY A 245 2.83 -26.34 -10.83
CA GLY A 245 2.86 -27.04 -9.55
C GLY A 245 1.86 -28.20 -9.50
N ASP A 246 2.12 -29.15 -8.60
CA ASP A 246 1.32 -30.36 -8.46
C ASP A 246 -0.12 -30.03 -8.03
N GLY A 247 -1.11 -30.60 -8.71
CA GLY A 247 -2.52 -30.43 -8.37
C GLY A 247 -3.14 -29.11 -8.82
N GLN A 248 -2.38 -28.18 -9.41
CA GLN A 248 -2.94 -26.96 -10.01
C GLN A 248 -3.98 -27.31 -11.07
N ARG A 249 -5.11 -26.58 -11.07
CA ARG A 249 -6.26 -26.85 -11.94
C ARG A 249 -6.31 -25.89 -13.12
N PHE A 250 -6.45 -26.44 -14.31
CA PHE A 250 -6.58 -25.70 -15.56
C PHE A 250 -7.81 -26.16 -16.33
N ARG A 251 -8.48 -25.22 -17.01
CA ARG A 251 -9.54 -25.51 -17.99
C ARG A 251 -8.96 -26.20 -19.22
N ARG A 252 -9.80 -26.66 -20.16
CA ARG A 252 -9.32 -27.36 -21.36
C ARG A 252 -8.41 -26.51 -22.26
N ASP A 253 -8.53 -25.19 -22.19
CA ASP A 253 -7.71 -24.22 -22.93
C ASP A 253 -6.39 -23.87 -22.22
N GLY A 254 -6.11 -24.48 -21.06
CA GLY A 254 -4.88 -24.24 -20.30
C GLY A 254 -4.91 -23.01 -19.40
N GLN A 255 -5.99 -22.24 -19.39
CA GLN A 255 -6.18 -21.17 -18.40
C GLN A 255 -6.55 -21.75 -17.03
N PHE A 256 -6.30 -21.02 -15.94
CA PHE A 256 -6.71 -21.43 -14.59
C PHE A 256 -8.22 -21.70 -14.50
N ASP A 257 -8.57 -22.84 -13.90
CA ASP A 257 -9.96 -23.20 -13.59
C ASP A 257 -10.42 -22.46 -12.33
N GLY A 258 -11.47 -21.63 -12.44
CA GLY A 258 -12.00 -20.79 -11.37
C GLY A 258 -11.52 -19.34 -11.38
N ALA A 259 -10.63 -18.96 -12.29
CA ALA A 259 -10.26 -17.56 -12.46
C ALA A 259 -11.46 -16.74 -12.97
N ASN A 260 -11.74 -15.59 -12.33
CA ASN A 260 -12.89 -14.73 -12.62
C ASN A 260 -14.22 -15.51 -12.68
N ASP A 261 -14.45 -16.37 -11.69
CA ASP A 261 -15.62 -17.25 -11.57
C ASP A 261 -15.88 -18.16 -12.78
N THR A 262 -14.88 -18.33 -13.65
CA THR A 262 -15.01 -19.12 -14.87
C THR A 262 -14.41 -20.51 -14.66
N THR A 263 -15.26 -21.53 -14.73
CA THR A 263 -14.87 -22.93 -14.55
C THR A 263 -15.13 -23.75 -15.81
N ASP A 264 -14.47 -24.91 -15.93
CA ASP A 264 -14.71 -25.87 -17.01
C ASP A 264 -15.00 -27.26 -16.40
N PRO A 265 -16.13 -27.92 -16.74
CA PRO A 265 -16.39 -29.28 -16.27
C PRO A 265 -15.35 -30.30 -16.75
N ASN A 266 -14.59 -29.99 -17.80
CA ASN A 266 -13.50 -30.81 -18.32
C ASN A 266 -12.11 -30.27 -17.93
N ALA A 267 -12.04 -29.49 -16.84
CA ALA A 267 -10.79 -29.07 -16.24
C ALA A 267 -9.93 -30.28 -15.83
N TRP A 268 -8.64 -30.06 -15.81
CA TRP A 268 -7.63 -31.07 -15.52
C TRP A 268 -6.67 -30.55 -14.45
N LYS A 269 -5.99 -31.49 -13.80
CA LYS A 269 -4.97 -31.19 -12.80
C LYS A 269 -3.59 -31.42 -13.39
N ALA A 270 -2.69 -30.47 -13.20
CA ALA A 270 -1.28 -30.70 -13.47
C ALA A 270 -0.71 -31.68 -12.45
N SER A 271 0.27 -32.45 -12.89
CA SER A 271 1.19 -33.21 -12.05
C SER A 271 2.58 -32.57 -12.08
N PHE A 272 3.29 -32.64 -10.96
CA PHE A 272 4.70 -32.29 -10.87
C PHE A 272 5.46 -33.34 -10.05
N GLN A 273 6.54 -33.88 -10.62
CA GLN A 273 7.37 -34.88 -9.96
C GLN A 273 8.86 -34.55 -10.18
N SER A 274 9.64 -34.70 -9.13
CA SER A 274 11.10 -34.54 -9.18
C SER A 274 11.77 -35.81 -8.67
N THR A 275 12.71 -36.32 -9.45
CA THR A 275 13.59 -37.44 -9.09
C THR A 275 15.04 -37.00 -9.20
N ASP A 276 15.99 -37.87 -8.86
CA ASP A 276 17.42 -37.57 -9.00
C ASP A 276 17.85 -37.37 -10.46
N ASN A 277 17.16 -38.02 -11.41
CA ASN A 277 17.56 -38.07 -12.83
C ASN A 277 16.74 -37.14 -13.74
N ALA A 278 15.51 -36.81 -13.35
CA ALA A 278 14.62 -35.99 -14.15
C ALA A 278 13.55 -35.29 -13.32
N VAL A 279 13.06 -34.17 -13.85
CA VAL A 279 11.87 -33.47 -13.40
C VAL A 279 10.79 -33.56 -14.47
N SER A 280 9.59 -33.97 -14.09
CA SER A 280 8.46 -34.12 -15.02
C SER A 280 7.28 -33.27 -14.58
N GLY A 281 6.61 -32.64 -15.54
CA GLY A 281 5.41 -31.84 -15.26
C GLY A 281 4.84 -31.16 -16.49
N HIS A 282 3.79 -30.37 -16.29
CA HIS A 282 3.07 -29.70 -17.37
C HIS A 282 3.67 -28.31 -17.65
N PRO A 283 4.19 -28.06 -18.87
CA PRO A 283 4.83 -26.80 -19.18
C PRO A 283 3.81 -25.70 -19.44
N LEU A 284 4.19 -24.46 -19.16
CA LEU A 284 3.47 -23.27 -19.58
C LEU A 284 3.96 -22.82 -20.95
N HIS A 285 3.02 -22.57 -21.87
CA HIS A 285 3.31 -21.92 -23.13
C HIS A 285 3.68 -20.44 -22.90
N PRO A 286 4.60 -19.84 -23.69
CA PRO A 286 4.97 -18.43 -23.56
C PRO A 286 3.81 -17.42 -23.67
N GLU A 287 2.68 -17.82 -24.27
CA GLU A 287 1.46 -17.00 -24.35
C GLU A 287 0.59 -17.06 -23.09
N GLY A 288 0.99 -17.82 -22.06
CA GLY A 288 0.37 -17.77 -20.73
C GLY A 288 -0.69 -18.84 -20.43
N TYR A 289 -0.66 -19.98 -21.12
CA TYR A 289 -1.55 -21.12 -20.86
C TYR A 289 -0.76 -22.39 -20.56
N ALA A 290 -1.30 -23.25 -19.70
CA ALA A 290 -0.71 -24.55 -19.38
C ALA A 290 -0.97 -25.57 -20.50
N GLN A 291 0.05 -26.34 -20.85
CA GLN A 291 -0.05 -27.41 -21.83
C GLN A 291 -0.39 -28.74 -21.13
N ARG A 292 -1.37 -29.46 -21.68
CA ARG A 292 -1.85 -30.73 -21.09
C ARG A 292 -0.83 -31.86 -21.21
N GLU A 293 0.02 -31.86 -22.23
CA GLU A 293 1.08 -32.86 -22.38
C GLU A 293 2.22 -32.54 -21.43
N ALA A 294 2.56 -33.49 -20.56
CA ALA A 294 3.68 -33.35 -19.64
C ALA A 294 5.01 -33.54 -20.39
N VAL A 295 6.05 -32.84 -19.92
CA VAL A 295 7.42 -32.99 -20.40
C VAL A 295 8.28 -33.57 -19.30
N GLU A 296 9.37 -34.23 -19.70
CA GLU A 296 10.41 -34.71 -18.80
C GLU A 296 11.72 -33.96 -19.10
N LEU A 297 12.32 -33.40 -18.06
CA LEU A 297 13.52 -32.57 -18.12
C LEU A 297 14.66 -33.30 -17.38
N PRO A 298 15.64 -33.89 -18.09
CA PRO A 298 16.77 -34.56 -17.45
C PRO A 298 17.59 -33.60 -16.58
N THR A 299 17.86 -33.95 -15.32
CA THR A 299 18.59 -33.10 -14.36
C THR A 299 20.05 -32.85 -14.78
N ALA A 300 20.61 -33.73 -15.61
CA ALA A 300 21.94 -33.54 -16.21
C ALA A 300 21.99 -32.34 -17.18
N GLU A 301 20.87 -31.97 -17.81
CA GLU A 301 20.79 -30.90 -18.81
C GLU A 301 20.07 -29.66 -18.28
N TRP A 302 19.13 -29.83 -17.35
CA TRP A 302 18.20 -28.81 -16.88
C TRP A 302 18.42 -28.48 -15.42
N HIS A 303 18.57 -27.19 -15.13
CA HIS A 303 18.82 -26.69 -13.78
C HIS A 303 17.66 -25.79 -13.32
N ARG A 304 17.23 -25.97 -12.07
CA ARG A 304 16.19 -25.15 -11.45
C ARG A 304 16.68 -23.70 -11.32
N GLY A 305 15.99 -22.79 -11.99
CA GLY A 305 16.24 -21.34 -11.94
C GLY A 305 15.29 -20.58 -11.01
N LEU A 306 14.10 -21.11 -10.76
CA LEU A 306 13.10 -20.50 -9.87
C LEU A 306 12.16 -21.56 -9.29
N ALA A 307 11.77 -21.41 -8.03
CA ALA A 307 10.69 -22.15 -7.38
C ALA A 307 9.98 -21.29 -6.32
N PRO A 308 8.85 -21.76 -5.75
CA PRO A 308 8.18 -21.07 -4.66
C PRO A 308 9.15 -20.79 -3.49
N GLY A 309 9.08 -19.58 -2.94
CA GLY A 309 9.93 -19.10 -1.86
C GLY A 309 11.25 -18.46 -2.29
N ASP A 310 11.69 -18.64 -3.54
CA ASP A 310 12.90 -17.97 -4.04
C ASP A 310 12.70 -16.46 -4.13
N LYS A 311 13.79 -15.70 -3.92
CA LYS A 311 13.77 -14.24 -4.04
C LYS A 311 13.56 -13.82 -5.49
N THR A 312 12.63 -12.91 -5.70
CA THR A 312 12.28 -12.34 -7.01
C THR A 312 12.23 -10.82 -6.96
N ILE A 313 12.17 -10.22 -8.14
CA ILE A 313 11.79 -8.84 -8.31
C ILE A 313 10.35 -8.86 -8.85
N GLY A 314 9.42 -8.32 -8.08
CA GLY A 314 8.06 -8.09 -8.58
C GLY A 314 8.05 -6.85 -9.47
N VAL A 315 7.21 -6.89 -10.50
CA VAL A 315 7.04 -5.79 -11.46
C VAL A 315 5.59 -5.37 -11.44
N HIS A 316 5.37 -4.08 -11.24
CA HIS A 316 4.05 -3.48 -11.14
C HIS A 316 3.90 -2.35 -12.15
N ILE A 317 2.68 -2.19 -12.64
CA ILE A 317 2.30 -1.05 -13.46
C ILE A 317 1.63 -0.05 -12.50
N PRO A 318 2.17 1.18 -12.36
CA PRO A 318 1.53 2.22 -11.57
C PRO A 318 0.07 2.44 -12.01
N GLY A 319 -0.78 2.74 -11.03
CA GLY A 319 -2.23 2.94 -11.24
C GLY A 319 -2.59 4.18 -12.04
#